data_AF-D0NL33-F1
#
_entry.id   AF-D0NL33-F1
#
_cell.length_a   1.000
_cell.length_b   1.000
_cell.length_c   1.000
_cell.angle_alpha   90.00
_cell.angle_beta   90.00
_cell.angle_gamma   90.00
#
_symmetry.space_group_name_H-M   'P 1'
#
loop_
_entity.id
_entity.type
_entity.pdbx_description
1 polymer ?
#
loop_
_entity_poly.entity_id
_entity_poly.type
_entity_poly.pdbx_seq_one_letter_code
_entity_poly.pdbx_strand_id
1 'polypeptide(L)'
;MVCHEVSARDMWTHFENKQTKREYENYIFACEQLYSNKYTNAINMSDWLHEMELQKRELQQYGKVISDDEFAEILLYNISRTHREVVRNECRESGPSSG
;
A
#
# COMPACT_ATOMS: atom_id res chain seq x y z
N MET A 1 -14.51 -6.05 -31.36
CA MET A 1 -14.03 -7.31 -31.96
C MET A 1 -14.64 -8.42 -31.13
N VAL A 2 -15.62 -9.13 -31.68
CA VAL A 2 -16.21 -10.31 -31.04
C VAL A 2 -15.12 -11.37 -30.98
N CYS A 3 -14.90 -11.93 -29.78
CA CYS A 3 -13.79 -12.83 -29.45
C CYS A 3 -13.62 -13.96 -30.49
N HIS A 4 -12.37 -14.35 -30.75
CA HIS A 4 -11.98 -15.40 -31.70
C HIS A 4 -12.30 -16.84 -31.23
N GLU A 5 -13.08 -17.01 -30.16
CA GLU A 5 -13.30 -18.29 -29.51
C GLU A 5 -14.48 -19.05 -30.12
N VAL A 6 -14.32 -20.37 -30.26
CA VAL A 6 -15.23 -21.24 -31.05
C VAL A 6 -16.52 -21.58 -30.29
N SER A 7 -16.54 -21.45 -28.95
CA SER A 7 -17.73 -21.70 -28.13
C SER A 7 -17.98 -20.62 -27.08
N ALA A 8 -19.24 -20.52 -26.63
CA ALA A 8 -19.63 -19.62 -25.54
C ALA A 8 -18.90 -19.93 -24.22
N ARG A 9 -18.56 -21.21 -23.98
CA ARG A 9 -17.78 -21.64 -22.82
C ARG A 9 -16.35 -21.13 -22.88
N ASP A 10 -15.73 -21.17 -24.05
CA ASP A 10 -14.37 -20.68 -24.26
C ASP A 10 -14.31 -19.15 -24.16
N MET A 11 -15.32 -18.45 -24.68
CA MET A 11 -15.49 -17.02 -24.47
C MET A 11 -15.61 -16.65 -22.98
N TRP A 12 -16.45 -17.38 -22.23
CA TRP A 12 -16.64 -17.16 -20.80
C TRP A 12 -15.34 -17.40 -20.01
N THR A 13 -14.67 -18.51 -20.30
CA THR A 13 -13.38 -18.87 -19.66
C THR A 13 -12.29 -17.84 -19.98
N HIS A 14 -12.20 -17.37 -21.23
CA HIS A 14 -11.25 -16.34 -21.60
C HIS A 14 -11.56 -15.00 -20.91
N PHE A 15 -12.84 -14.63 -20.82
CA PHE A 15 -13.27 -13.43 -20.11
C PHE A 15 -12.92 -13.50 -18.61
N GLU A 16 -13.28 -14.59 -17.92
CA GLU A 16 -12.92 -14.81 -16.51
C GLU A 16 -11.41 -14.75 -16.31
N ASN A 17 -10.63 -15.47 -17.13
CA ASN A 17 -9.18 -15.44 -17.04
C ASN A 17 -8.60 -14.04 -17.26
N LYS A 18 -9.15 -13.27 -18.21
CA LYS A 18 -8.72 -11.90 -18.48
C LYS A 18 -9.08 -10.97 -17.31
N GLN A 19 -10.26 -11.16 -16.71
CA GLN A 19 -10.69 -10.42 -15.53
C GLN A 19 -9.79 -10.74 -14.33
N THR A 20 -9.56 -12.01 -14.02
CA THR A 20 -8.67 -12.45 -12.94
C THR A 20 -7.24 -11.95 -13.12
N LYS A 21 -6.69 -12.01 -14.35
CA LYS A 21 -5.36 -11.48 -14.64
C LYS A 21 -5.29 -9.98 -14.35
N ARG A 22 -6.29 -9.21 -14.79
CA ARG A 22 -6.36 -7.77 -14.55
C ARG A 22 -6.52 -7.44 -13.07
N GLU A 23 -7.37 -8.17 -12.35
CA GLU A 23 -7.54 -8.01 -10.90
C GLU A 23 -6.24 -8.28 -10.15
N TYR A 24 -5.48 -9.29 -10.56
CA TYR A 24 -4.16 -9.58 -9.98
C TYR A 24 -3.11 -8.52 -10.32
N GLU A 25 -3.09 -8.01 -11.55
CA GLU A 25 -2.23 -6.88 -11.95
C GLU A 25 -2.54 -5.62 -11.12
N ASN A 26 -3.82 -5.30 -10.94
CA ASN A 26 -4.25 -4.19 -10.09
C ASN A 26 -3.84 -4.39 -8.63
N TYR A 27 -3.94 -5.62 -8.12
CA TYR A 27 -3.49 -5.95 -6.77
C TYR A 27 -1.98 -5.69 -6.59
N ILE A 28 -1.15 -6.13 -7.54
CA ILE A 28 0.30 -5.87 -7.50
C ILE A 28 0.57 -4.37 -7.52
N PHE A 29 -0.13 -3.63 -8.39
CA PHE A 29 0.02 -2.19 -8.50
C PHE A 29 -0.39 -1.47 -7.20
N ALA A 30 -1.48 -1.87 -6.56
CA ALA A 30 -1.90 -1.32 -5.26
C ALA A 30 -0.85 -1.59 -4.16
N CYS A 31 -0.23 -2.78 -4.17
CA CYS A 31 0.89 -3.07 -3.26
C CYS A 31 2.06 -2.11 -3.52
N GLU A 32 2.47 -1.99 -4.78
CA GLU A 32 3.59 -1.12 -5.16
C GLU A 32 3.36 0.34 -4.75
N GLN A 33 2.14 0.85 -4.93
CA GLN A 33 1.77 2.20 -4.51
C GLN A 33 1.94 2.39 -3.00
N LEU A 34 1.45 1.46 -2.18
CA LEU A 34 1.55 1.53 -0.73
C LEU A 34 3.02 1.54 -0.25
N TYR A 35 3.85 0.63 -0.78
CA TYR A 35 5.26 0.52 -0.36
C TYR A 35 6.16 1.63 -0.92
N SER A 36 5.72 2.32 -1.99
CA SER A 36 6.49 3.37 -2.66
C SER A 36 6.06 4.79 -2.30
N ASN A 37 4.95 4.96 -1.58
CA ASN A 37 4.40 6.25 -1.20
C ASN A 37 5.25 6.95 -0.11
N LYS A 38 6.33 7.61 -0.53
CA LYS A 38 7.27 8.31 0.36
C LYS A 38 6.71 9.63 0.86
N TYR A 39 6.82 9.85 2.17
CA TYR A 39 6.55 11.15 2.75
C TYR A 39 7.62 12.17 2.33
N THR A 40 7.20 13.38 1.99
CA THR A 40 8.10 14.50 1.72
C THR A 40 7.66 15.72 2.53
N ASN A 41 8.60 16.56 2.97
CA ASN A 41 8.31 17.76 3.77
C ASN A 41 7.44 18.81 3.06
N ALA A 42 7.20 18.64 1.76
CA ALA A 42 6.30 19.49 0.98
C ALA A 42 4.82 19.15 1.19
N ILE A 43 4.52 17.98 1.76
CA ILE A 43 3.16 17.46 1.96
C ILE A 43 2.82 17.54 3.45
N ASN A 44 1.57 17.91 3.76
CA ASN A 44 1.08 17.82 5.12
C ASN A 44 1.02 16.34 5.56
N MET A 45 1.55 16.05 6.75
CA MET A 45 1.55 14.70 7.31
C MET A 45 0.13 14.11 7.48
N SER A 46 -0.88 14.92 7.83
CA SER A 46 -2.27 14.44 7.92
C SER A 46 -2.79 13.95 6.57
N ASP A 47 -2.48 14.68 5.51
CA ASP A 47 -2.96 14.38 4.16
C ASP A 47 -2.25 13.13 3.62
N TRP A 48 -0.94 13.02 3.89
CA TRP A 48 -0.18 11.82 3.54
C TRP A 48 -0.64 10.58 4.31
N LEU A 49 -0.91 10.69 5.62
CA LEU A 49 -1.46 9.58 6.42
C LEU A 49 -2.84 9.16 5.93
N HIS A 50 -3.68 10.12 5.52
CA HIS A 50 -4.98 9.82 4.93
C HIS A 50 -4.86 9.03 3.62
N GLU A 51 -3.89 9.39 2.78
CA GLU A 51 -3.60 8.66 1.53
C GLU A 51 -3.08 7.24 1.80
N MET A 52 -2.18 7.07 2.77
CA MET A 52 -1.70 5.75 3.19
C MET A 52 -2.85 4.84 3.66
N GLU A 53 -3.81 5.39 4.41
CA GLU A 53 -5.00 4.65 4.87
C GLU A 53 -5.93 4.30 3.71
N LEU A 54 -6.05 5.18 2.70
CA LEU A 54 -6.81 4.89 1.49
C LEU A 54 -6.21 3.71 0.71
N GLN A 55 -4.88 3.69 0.56
CA GLN A 55 -4.14 2.60 -0.09
C GLN A 55 -4.24 1.27 0.70
N LYS A 56 -4.20 1.32 2.04
CA LYS A 56 -4.48 0.15 2.90
C LYS A 56 -5.87 -0.41 2.64
N ARG A 57 -6.90 0.45 2.57
CA ARG A 57 -8.28 0.05 2.28
C ARG A 57 -8.45 -0.51 0.87
N GLU A 58 -7.73 0.01 -0.12
CA GLU A 58 -7.74 -0.55 -1.47
C GLU A 58 -7.27 -2.01 -1.47
N LEU A 59 -6.22 -2.33 -0.71
CA LEU A 59 -5.73 -3.71 -0.57
C LEU A 59 -6.71 -4.65 0.14
N GLN A 60 -7.53 -4.13 1.07
CA GLN A 60 -8.60 -4.90 1.69
C GLN A 60 -9.66 -5.37 0.68
N GLN A 61 -9.89 -4.60 -0.40
CA GLN A 61 -10.83 -4.99 -1.46
C GLN A 61 -10.36 -6.24 -2.22
N TYR A 62 -9.05 -6.47 -2.28
CA TYR A 62 -8.45 -7.69 -2.85
C TYR A 62 -8.32 -8.84 -1.83
N GLY A 63 -8.91 -8.70 -0.64
CA GLY A 63 -8.84 -9.70 0.43
C GLY A 63 -7.50 -9.72 1.17
N LYS A 64 -6.66 -8.68 1.03
CA LYS A 64 -5.43 -8.53 1.81
C LYS A 64 -5.66 -7.60 2.99
N VAL A 65 -5.63 -8.18 4.18
CA VAL A 65 -5.70 -7.44 5.43
C VAL A 65 -4.26 -7.19 5.89
N ILE A 66 -3.86 -5.92 5.83
CA ILE A 66 -2.61 -5.46 6.45
C ILE A 66 -2.87 -5.24 7.92
N SER A 67 -2.10 -5.92 8.77
CA SER A 67 -2.18 -5.75 10.23
C SER A 67 -1.74 -4.35 10.65
N ASP A 68 -2.15 -3.89 11.83
CA ASP A 68 -1.75 -2.56 12.28
C ASP A 68 -0.23 -2.47 12.54
N ASP A 69 0.40 -3.56 13.00
CA ASP A 69 1.86 -3.64 13.16
C ASP A 69 2.59 -3.51 11.82
N GLU A 70 2.17 -4.26 10.81
CA GLU A 70 2.72 -4.19 9.45
C GLU A 70 2.50 -2.80 8.85
N PHE A 71 1.32 -2.21 9.06
CA PHE A 71 1.03 -0.87 8.57
C PHE A 71 1.93 0.18 9.23
N ALA A 72 2.18 0.07 10.54
CA ALA A 72 3.09 0.96 11.25
C ALA A 72 4.53 0.85 10.70
N GLU A 73 5.01 -0.36 10.41
CA GLU A 73 6.32 -0.56 9.77
C GLU A 73 6.40 0.09 8.38
N ILE A 74 5.34 -0.04 7.57
CA ILE A 74 5.24 0.60 6.25
C ILE A 74 5.28 2.13 6.38
N LEU A 75 4.53 2.70 7.32
CA LEU A 75 4.53 4.14 7.58
C LEU A 75 5.94 4.62 7.94
N LEU A 76 6.59 3.94 8.89
CA LEU A 76 7.97 4.26 9.31
C LEU A 76 8.95 4.11 8.14
N TYR A 77 8.85 3.06 7.34
CA TYR A 77 9.68 2.86 6.15
C TYR A 77 9.51 4.00 5.13
N ASN A 78 8.29 4.50 4.95
CA ASN A 78 8.00 5.58 4.01
C ASN A 78 8.39 6.97 4.52
N ILE A 79 8.50 7.13 5.84
CA ILE A 79 8.98 8.33 6.53
C ILE A 79 10.52 8.35 6.69
N SER A 80 11.15 7.17 6.79
CA SER A 80 12.54 6.99 7.26
C SER A 80 13.62 7.69 6.44
N ARG A 81 13.39 7.99 5.15
CA ARG A 81 14.33 8.80 4.34
C ARG A 81 14.26 10.30 4.65
N THR A 82 13.11 10.77 5.11
CA THR A 82 12.83 12.19 5.38
C THR A 82 13.13 12.54 6.84
N HIS A 83 13.07 11.53 7.73
CA HIS A 83 13.22 11.66 9.19
C HIS A 83 14.40 10.87 9.77
N ARG A 84 15.51 10.69 9.03
CA ARG A 84 16.77 10.18 9.61
C ARG A 84 17.25 11.02 10.83
N GLU A 85 16.65 12.19 11.05
CA GLU A 85 16.86 13.03 12.23
C GLU A 85 15.81 12.91 13.35
N VAL A 86 14.57 12.46 13.09
CA VAL A 86 13.49 12.45 14.11
C VAL A 86 13.39 11.14 14.89
N VAL A 87 13.67 9.99 14.25
CA VAL A 87 13.80 8.71 14.99
C VAL A 87 14.93 8.80 16.06
N ARG A 88 15.94 9.66 15.82
CA ARG A 88 16.99 9.97 16.79
C ARG A 88 16.51 10.84 17.96
N ASN A 89 15.49 11.66 17.78
CA ASN A 89 15.00 12.58 18.82
C ASN A 89 13.97 11.93 19.75
N GLU A 90 13.06 11.10 19.23
CA GLU A 90 12.08 10.34 20.03
C GLU A 90 12.75 9.32 20.98
N CYS A 91 13.85 8.69 20.55
CA CYS A 91 14.68 7.84 21.42
C CYS A 91 15.43 8.63 22.51
N ARG A 92 15.62 9.94 22.35
CA ARG A 92 16.39 10.77 23.28
C ARG A 92 15.53 11.35 24.40
N GLU A 93 14.24 11.58 24.14
CA GLU A 93 13.27 12.04 25.15
C GLU A 93 12.76 10.90 26.04
N SER A 94 12.98 9.65 25.63
CA SER A 94 12.69 8.43 26.40
C SER A 94 13.87 7.94 27.26
N GLY A 95 14.93 8.75 27.41
CA GLY A 95 16.04 8.45 28.33
C GLY A 95 15.61 8.64 29.79
N PRO A 96 16.11 7.84 30.74
CA PRO A 96 15.63 7.89 32.11
C PRO A 96 15.94 9.27 32.69
N SER A 97 14.91 9.91 33.24
CA SER A 97 15.04 11.02 34.17
C SER A 97 15.97 10.59 35.29
N SER A 98 17.24 10.98 35.16
CA SER A 98 18.24 10.83 36.20
C SER A 98 17.87 11.81 37.31
N GLY A 99 17.71 11.28 38.53
CA GLY A 99 17.33 12.04 39.71
C GLY A 99 18.37 13.05 40.18
#